data_AF-A0A522Q9X2-F1
#
_entry.id   AF-A0A522Q9X2-F1
#
_cell.length_a   1.000
_cell.length_b   1.000
_cell.length_c   1.000
_cell.angle_alpha   90.00
_cell.angle_beta   90.00
_cell.angle_gamma   90.00
#
_symmetry.space_group_name_H-M   'P 1'
#
loop_
_entity.id
_entity.type
_entity.pdbx_description
1 polymer ?
#
loop_
_entity_poly.entity_id
_entity_poly.type
_entity_poly.pdbx_seq_one_letter_code
_entity_poly.pdbx_strand_id
1 'polypeptide(L)'
;LDERRVRSVLGAAALLAPLSLDEPLPAGMHEPVCDEDPPAILLRNARLRAVRSALDGLPPRERDVVRCHYYRRTTFDLLGRRFGVSRQRVSQLHVRALRRLRTRLAAESAA
;
A
#
# COMPACT_ATOMS: atom_id res chain seq x y z
N LEU A 1 16.84 -12.28 38.28
CA LEU A 1 15.49 -12.43 37.67
C LEU A 1 15.14 -11.10 37.04
N ASP A 2 14.94 -11.07 35.73
CA ASP A 2 14.82 -9.85 34.94
C ASP A 2 13.36 -9.35 34.98
N GLU A 3 13.12 -8.13 35.44
CA GLU A 3 11.77 -7.54 35.59
C GLU A 3 10.98 -7.58 34.27
N ARG A 4 11.68 -7.50 33.13
CA ARG A 4 11.08 -7.58 31.80
C ARG A 4 10.42 -8.92 31.51
N ARG A 5 11.00 -10.03 31.99
CA ARG A 5 10.44 -11.38 31.81
C ARG A 5 9.24 -11.63 32.73
N VAL A 6 9.28 -11.11 33.95
CA VAL A 6 8.17 -11.26 34.91
C VAL A 6 6.93 -10.51 34.38
N ARG A 7 7.14 -9.31 33.84
CA ARG A 7 6.07 -8.48 33.28
C ARG A 7 5.45 -9.06 31.99
N SER A 8 6.23 -9.74 31.15
CA SER A 8 5.70 -10.37 29.92
C SER A 8 4.83 -11.60 30.21
N VAL A 9 5.19 -12.40 31.22
CA VAL A 9 4.41 -13.60 31.59
C VAL A 9 3.11 -13.21 32.31
N LEU A 10 3.13 -12.16 33.14
CA LEU A 10 1.93 -11.62 33.80
C LEU A 10 0.94 -10.99 32.81
N GLY A 11 1.42 -10.35 31.73
CA GLY A 11 0.53 -9.81 30.68
C GLY A 11 -0.22 -10.90 29.91
N ALA A 12 0.43 -12.04 29.64
CA ALA A 12 -0.20 -13.16 28.95
C ALA A 12 -1.25 -13.89 29.80
N ALA A 13 -1.08 -13.94 31.13
CA ALA A 13 -2.04 -14.55 32.04
C ALA A 13 -3.35 -13.75 32.16
N ALA A 14 -3.32 -12.43 31.95
CA ALA A 14 -4.50 -11.57 31.97
C ALA A 14 -5.45 -11.78 30.78
N LEU A 15 -4.95 -12.31 29.66
CA LEU A 15 -5.77 -12.62 28.47
C LEU A 15 -6.64 -13.88 28.63
N LEU A 16 -6.50 -14.63 29.73
CA LEU A 16 -7.27 -15.85 30.00
C LEU A 16 -8.59 -15.62 30.74
N ALA A 17 -8.88 -14.37 31.14
CA ALA A 17 -10.16 -14.00 31.75
C ALA A 17 -10.91 -13.02 30.84
N PRO A 18 -12.19 -13.28 30.49
CA PRO A 18 -13.01 -12.31 29.79
C PRO A 18 -13.22 -11.09 30.69
N LEU A 19 -12.61 -9.96 30.34
CA LEU A 19 -12.81 -8.69 31.01
C LEU A 19 -14.08 -8.02 30.49
N SER A 20 -14.85 -7.44 31.41
CA SER A 20 -15.97 -6.56 31.06
C SER A 20 -15.44 -5.30 30.36
N LEU A 21 -16.09 -4.88 29.28
CA LEU A 21 -15.69 -3.69 28.52
C LEU A 21 -15.92 -2.37 29.29
N ASP A 22 -16.81 -2.37 30.29
CA ASP A 22 -17.20 -1.19 31.05
C ASP A 22 -16.33 -0.95 32.31
N GLU A 23 -15.40 -1.86 32.63
CA GLU A 23 -14.49 -1.69 33.77
C GLU A 23 -13.22 -0.96 33.33
N PRO A 24 -12.80 0.13 34.01
CA PRO A 24 -11.59 0.85 33.64
C PRO A 24 -10.38 -0.08 33.64
N LEU A 25 -9.68 -0.13 32.51
CA LEU A 25 -8.47 -0.93 32.35
C LEU A 25 -7.44 -0.53 33.43
N PRO A 26 -6.83 -1.51 34.14
CA PRO A 26 -5.86 -1.21 35.15
C PRO A 26 -4.64 -0.51 34.54
N ALA A 27 -4.11 0.46 35.28
CA ALA A 27 -2.98 1.28 34.87
C ALA A 27 -1.79 0.38 34.48
N GLY A 28 -1.40 0.45 33.20
CA GLY A 28 -0.32 -0.36 32.63
C GLY A 28 -0.76 -1.48 31.69
N MET A 29 -2.07 -1.73 31.53
CA MET A 29 -2.64 -2.55 30.45
C MET A 29 -3.02 -1.70 29.22
N HIS A 30 -2.16 -0.76 28.81
CA HIS A 30 -2.21 -0.31 27.43
C HIS A 30 -1.55 -1.41 26.61
N GLU A 31 -2.35 -2.26 25.97
CA GLU A 31 -1.85 -2.97 24.80
C GLU A 31 -1.24 -1.92 23.86
N PRO A 32 -0.09 -2.20 23.23
CA PRO A 32 0.36 -1.40 22.11
C PRO A 32 -0.69 -1.56 21.01
N VAL A 33 -1.66 -0.65 21.00
CA VAL A 33 -2.59 -0.49 19.88
C VAL A 33 -1.71 -0.34 18.66
N CYS A 34 -1.90 -1.21 17.67
CA CYS A 34 -1.16 -1.14 16.42
C CYS A 34 -1.15 0.31 15.92
N ASP A 35 0.04 0.86 15.65
CA ASP A 35 0.29 2.28 15.38
C ASP A 35 -0.46 2.86 14.16
N GLU A 36 -1.29 2.07 13.46
CA GLU A 36 -2.07 2.53 12.31
C GLU A 36 -3.49 2.94 12.71
N ASP A 37 -3.71 4.26 12.75
CA ASP A 37 -5.02 4.91 12.91
C ASP A 37 -6.06 4.35 11.89
N PRO A 38 -7.22 3.81 12.32
CA PRO A 38 -8.18 3.17 11.41
C PRO A 38 -8.68 4.05 10.25
N PRO A 39 -9.00 5.35 10.43
CA PRO A 39 -9.21 6.29 9.34
C PRO A 39 -8.04 6.37 8.34
N ALA A 40 -6.79 6.35 8.81
CA ALA A 40 -5.61 6.38 7.94
C ALA A 40 -5.51 5.11 7.08
N ILE A 41 -5.83 3.93 7.64
CA ILE A 41 -5.91 2.67 6.89
C ILE A 41 -6.96 2.77 5.79
N LEU A 42 -8.15 3.30 6.12
CA LEU A 42 -9.25 3.45 5.15
C LEU A 42 -8.84 4.37 3.99
N LEU A 43 -8.24 5.52 4.30
CA LEU A 43 -7.77 6.48 3.30
C LEU A 43 -6.67 5.89 2.41
N ARG A 44 -5.72 5.16 3.00
CA ARG A 44 -4.68 4.43 2.26
C ARG A 44 -5.30 3.42 1.29
N ASN A 45 -6.27 2.64 1.76
CA ASN A 45 -6.95 1.65 0.93
C ASN A 45 -7.76 2.31 -0.19
N ALA A 46 -8.41 3.45 0.06
CA ALA A 46 -9.10 4.23 -0.97
C ALA A 46 -8.11 4.71 -2.05
N ARG A 47 -6.96 5.27 -1.67
CA ARG A 47 -5.90 5.68 -2.60
C ARG A 47 -5.37 4.51 -3.44
N LEU A 48 -5.17 3.35 -2.81
CA LEU A 48 -4.72 2.14 -3.53
C LEU A 48 -5.77 1.64 -4.54
N ARG A 49 -7.06 1.71 -4.19
CA ARG A 49 -8.15 1.36 -5.12
C ARG A 49 -8.19 2.31 -6.32
N ALA A 50 -8.06 3.62 -6.09
CA ALA A 50 -8.00 4.62 -7.16
C ALA A 50 -6.83 4.35 -8.13
N VAL A 51 -5.63 4.09 -7.58
CA VAL A 51 -4.47 3.75 -8.42
C VAL A 51 -4.69 2.47 -9.23
N ARG A 52 -5.31 1.44 -8.65
CA ARG A 52 -5.63 0.18 -9.36
C ARG A 52 -6.62 0.44 -10.50
N SER A 53 -7.73 1.13 -10.23
CA SER A 53 -8.73 1.55 -11.21
C SER A 53 -8.11 2.35 -12.35
N ALA A 54 -7.26 3.33 -12.03
CA ALA A 54 -6.55 4.14 -13.01
C ALA A 54 -5.61 3.31 -13.89
N LEU A 55 -4.89 2.34 -13.31
CA LEU A 55 -4.03 1.40 -14.05
C LEU A 55 -4.82 0.47 -14.97
N ASP A 56 -5.97 -0.03 -14.52
CA ASP A 56 -6.81 -0.94 -15.31
C ASP A 56 -7.40 -0.25 -16.53
N GLY A 57 -7.66 1.06 -16.43
CA GLY A 57 -8.08 1.91 -17.54
C GLY A 57 -6.98 2.32 -18.54
N LEU A 58 -5.73 1.90 -18.35
CA LEU A 58 -4.67 2.15 -19.33
C LEU A 58 -4.72 1.18 -20.51
N PRO A 59 -4.31 1.62 -21.72
CA PRO A 59 -4.04 0.71 -22.82
C PRO A 59 -3.06 -0.40 -22.39
N PRO A 60 -3.24 -1.66 -22.85
CA PRO A 60 -2.45 -2.80 -22.37
C PRO A 60 -0.94 -2.59 -22.43
N ARG A 61 -0.43 -2.07 -23.55
CA ARG A 61 1.01 -1.79 -23.73
C ARG A 61 1.53 -0.71 -22.79
N GLU A 62 0.75 0.32 -22.51
CA GLU A 62 1.11 1.39 -21.58
C GLU A 62 1.14 0.86 -20.14
N ARG A 63 0.13 0.08 -19.75
CA ARG A 63 0.06 -0.60 -18.45
C ARG A 63 1.25 -1.51 -18.21
N ASP A 64 1.63 -2.32 -19.20
CA ASP A 64 2.74 -3.25 -19.08
C ASP A 64 4.09 -2.54 -18.90
N VAL A 65 4.30 -1.42 -19.62
CA VAL A 65 5.50 -0.58 -19.46
C VAL A 65 5.58 -0.01 -18.04
N VAL A 66 4.48 0.56 -17.53
CA VAL A 66 4.42 1.10 -16.16
C VAL A 66 4.65 -0.01 -15.14
N ARG A 67 3.98 -1.17 -15.30
CA ARG A 67 4.12 -2.30 -14.38
C ARG A 67 5.56 -2.81 -14.32
N CYS A 68 6.19 -3.04 -15.46
CA CYS A 68 7.55 -3.56 -15.48
C CYS A 68 8.57 -2.52 -14.98
N HIS A 69 8.38 -1.24 -15.32
CA HIS A 69 9.31 -0.20 -14.90
C HIS A 69 9.29 0.03 -13.38
N TYR A 70 8.11 0.17 -12.76
CA TYR A 70 8.02 0.47 -11.34
C TYR A 70 8.02 -0.76 -10.44
N TYR A 71 7.29 -1.82 -10.77
CA TYR A 71 7.21 -3.01 -9.91
C TYR A 71 8.40 -3.95 -10.10
N ARG A 72 8.84 -4.13 -11.35
CA ARG A 72 9.95 -5.04 -11.68
C ARG A 72 11.29 -4.33 -11.87
N ARG A 73 11.36 -3.02 -11.59
CA ARG A 73 12.56 -2.17 -11.72
C ARG A 73 13.29 -2.34 -13.07
N THR A 74 12.54 -2.62 -14.14
CA THR A 74 13.13 -2.90 -15.46
C THR A 74 13.45 -1.60 -16.21
N THR A 75 14.62 -1.54 -16.86
CA THR A 75 15.04 -0.39 -17.65
C THR A 75 14.29 -0.32 -19.00
N PHE A 76 14.25 0.87 -19.60
CA PHE A 76 13.63 1.04 -20.93
C PHE A 76 14.35 0.28 -22.05
N ASP A 77 15.66 0.05 -21.92
CA ASP A 77 16.43 -0.74 -22.89
C ASP A 77 16.01 -2.22 -22.87
N LEU A 78 15.88 -2.81 -21.67
CA LEU A 78 15.42 -4.19 -21.52
C LEU A 78 13.96 -4.34 -21.94
N LEU A 79 13.11 -3.35 -21.63
CA LEU A 79 11.73 -3.34 -22.09
C LEU A 79 11.63 -3.22 -23.61
N GLY A 80 12.48 -2.41 -24.23
CA GLY A 80 12.56 -2.27 -25.68
C GLY A 80 12.87 -3.61 -26.34
N ARG A 81 13.91 -4.30 -25.86
CA ARG A 81 14.27 -5.65 -26.32
C ARG A 81 13.12 -6.64 -26.16
N ARG A 82 12.48 -6.68 -24.99
CA ARG A 82 11.35 -7.59 -24.71
C ARG A 82 10.13 -7.33 -25.60
N PHE A 83 9.85 -6.07 -25.93
CA PHE A 83 8.70 -5.68 -26.74
C PHE A 83 8.99 -5.56 -28.24
N GLY A 84 10.23 -5.78 -28.67
CA GLY A 84 10.66 -5.63 -30.07
C GLY A 84 10.60 -4.18 -30.56
N VAL A 85 10.85 -3.19 -29.69
CA VAL A 85 10.78 -1.76 -30.02
C VAL A 85 11.99 -1.00 -29.48
N SER A 86 12.23 0.22 -29.98
CA SER A 86 13.33 1.06 -29.47
C SER A 86 13.08 1.55 -28.03
N ARG A 87 14.16 1.86 -27.31
CA ARG A 87 14.12 2.52 -25.99
C ARG A 87 13.29 3.80 -26.02
N GLN A 88 13.43 4.61 -27.08
CA GLN A 88 12.65 5.85 -27.26
C GLN A 88 11.14 5.56 -27.36
N ARG A 89 10.76 4.48 -28.05
CA ARG A 89 9.34 4.08 -28.14
C ARG A 89 8.78 3.69 -26.78
N VAL A 90 9.55 2.98 -25.94
CA VAL A 90 9.15 2.66 -24.56
C VAL A 90 8.99 3.93 -23.72
N SER A 91 9.94 4.87 -23.83
CA SER A 91 9.84 6.17 -23.14
C SER A 91 8.56 6.93 -23.52
N GLN A 92 8.22 6.98 -24.82
CA GLN A 92 6.97 7.60 -25.27
C GLN A 92 5.72 6.93 -24.70
N LEU A 93 5.68 5.58 -24.68
CA LEU A 93 4.58 4.83 -24.06
C LEU A 93 4.47 5.15 -22.57
N HIS A 94 5.60 5.24 -21.87
CA HIS A 94 5.65 5.58 -20.45
C HIS A 94 5.10 7.00 -20.18
N VAL A 95 5.54 8.01 -20.95
CA VAL A 95 5.02 9.38 -20.80
C VAL A 95 3.52 9.45 -21.07
N ARG A 96 3.03 8.76 -22.10
CA ARG A 96 1.58 8.68 -22.40
C ARG A 96 0.80 8.04 -21.26
N ALA A 97 1.32 6.94 -20.71
CA ALA A 97 0.73 6.27 -19.56
C ALA A 97 0.62 7.21 -18.36
N LEU A 98 1.70 7.92 -18.00
CA LEU A 98 1.72 8.87 -16.88
C LEU A 98 0.73 10.03 -17.07
N ARG A 99 0.58 10.55 -18.30
CA ARG A 99 -0.43 11.57 -18.60
C ARG A 99 -1.84 11.06 -18.35
N ARG A 100 -2.16 9.86 -18.84
CA ARG A 100 -3.49 9.25 -18.63
C ARG A 100 -3.76 8.96 -17.15
N LEU A 101 -2.76 8.45 -16.42
CA LEU A 101 -2.88 8.20 -14.98
C LEU A 101 -3.17 9.48 -14.22
N ARG A 102 -2.47 10.58 -14.51
CA ARG A 102 -2.74 11.89 -13.91
C ARG A 102 -4.19 12.34 -14.13
N THR A 103 -4.68 12.25 -15.36
CA THR A 103 -6.07 12.63 -15.67
C THR A 103 -7.08 11.75 -14.93
N ARG A 104 -6.87 10.42 -14.90
CA ARG A 104 -7.78 9.49 -14.22
C ARG A 104 -7.80 9.71 -12.71
N LEU A 105 -6.63 9.84 -12.09
CA LEU A 105 -6.52 10.05 -10.64
C LEU A 105 -7.09 11.41 -10.21
N ALA A 106 -6.92 12.45 -11.02
CA ALA A 106 -7.52 13.75 -10.76
C ALA A 106 -9.06 13.69 -10.78
N ALA A 107 -9.64 12.95 -11.74
CA ALA A 107 -11.09 12.76 -11.80
C ALA A 107 -11.62 11.95 -10.59
N GLU A 108 -10.87 10.93 -10.15
CA GLU A 108 -11.25 10.07 -9.02
C GLU A 108 -11.11 10.77 -7.65
N SER A 109 -10.21 11.74 -7.53
CA SER A 109 -10.09 12.59 -6.32
C SER A 109 -11.11 13.72 -6.25
N ALA A 110 -11.76 14.04 -7.38
CA ALA A 110 -12.78 15.08 -7.46
C ALA A 110 -14.22 14.54 -7.31
N ALA A 111 -14.38 13.21 -7.34
CA ALA A 111 -15.63 12.49 -7.11
C ALA A 111 -15.73 12.00 -5.66
#